data_AF-A0A3A5PFM1-F1
#
_entry.id   AF-A0A3A5PFM1-F1
#
_cell.length_a   1.000
_cell.length_b   1.000
_cell.length_c   1.000
_cell.angle_alpha   90.00
_cell.angle_beta   90.00
_cell.angle_gamma   90.00
#
_symmetry.space_group_name_H-M   'P 1'
#
loop_
_entity.id
_entity.type
_entity.pdbx_description
1 polymer ?
#
loop_
_entity_poly.entity_id
_entity_poly.type
_entity_poly.pdbx_seq_one_letter_code
_entity_poly.pdbx_strand_id
1 'polypeptide(L)' 'MDYDELVQKNIAGEISDLEFLLAQEELAQAYQEEMAAKQQETNNQTAREWLLDYENRNLYQ' A
#
# COMPACT_ATOMS: atom_id res chain seq x y z
N MET A 1 -12.10 6.81 -7.35
CA MET A 1 -11.67 7.62 -6.19
C MET A 1 -10.40 8.29 -6.64
N ASP A 2 -10.31 9.61 -6.57
CA ASP A 2 -9.09 10.31 -7.02
C ASP A 2 -7.94 10.04 -6.06
N TYR A 3 -6.72 9.89 -6.59
CA TYR A 3 -5.52 9.63 -5.78
C TYR A 3 -5.32 10.74 -4.73
N ASP A 4 -5.55 12.00 -5.10
CA ASP A 4 -5.51 13.14 -4.16
C ASP A 4 -6.50 12.97 -2.99
N GLU A 5 -7.71 12.48 -3.23
CA GLU A 5 -8.68 12.23 -2.16
C GLU A 5 -8.22 11.12 -1.21
N LEU A 6 -7.62 10.06 -1.76
CA LEU A 6 -7.05 8.96 -0.97
C LEU A 6 -5.89 9.44 -0.09
N VAL A 7 -5.00 10.27 -0.64
CA VAL A 7 -3.88 10.84 0.10
C VAL A 7 -4.38 11.73 1.24
N GLN A 8 -5.35 12.61 0.97
CA GLN A 8 -5.94 13.46 2.02
C GLN A 8 -6.57 12.63 3.14
N LYS A 9 -7.30 11.56 2.81
CA LYS A 9 -7.91 10.68 3.80
C LYS A 9 -6.88 9.89 4.61
N ASN A 10 -5.79 9.43 3.98
CA ASN A 10 -4.71 8.75 4.69
C ASN A 10 -4.03 9.71 5.67
N ILE A 11 -3.69 10.93 5.22
CA ILE A 11 -3.08 11.97 6.08
C ILE A 11 -4.02 12.39 7.22
N ALA A 12 -5.33 12.49 6.95
CA ALA A 12 -6.34 12.78 7.95
C ALA A 12 -6.56 11.62 8.95
N GLY A 13 -5.99 10.44 8.69
CA GLY A 13 -6.21 9.23 9.47
C GLY A 13 -7.63 8.64 9.30
N GLU A 14 -8.35 9.05 8.26
CA GLU A 14 -9.69 8.53 7.92
C GLU A 14 -9.62 7.13 7.30
N ILE A 15 -8.54 6.85 6.57
CA ILE A 15 -8.25 5.52 6.02
C ILE A 15 -6.88 5.06 6.49
N SER A 16 -6.74 3.75 6.62
CA SER A 16 -5.49 3.14 7.03
C SER A 16 -4.52 2.93 5.84
N ASP A 17 -3.23 2.70 6.11
CA ASP A 17 -2.20 2.48 5.08
C ASP A 17 -2.58 1.31 4.14
N LEU A 18 -3.21 0.26 4.70
CA LEU A 18 -3.75 -0.87 3.95
C LEU A 18 -4.90 -0.45 3.02
N GLU A 19 -5.86 0.34 3.51
CA GLU A 19 -6.98 0.80 2.69
C GLU A 19 -6.52 1.76 1.58
N PHE A 20 -5.56 2.62 1.88
CA PHE A 20 -4.93 3.50 0.90
C PHE A 20 -4.22 2.71 -0.20
N LEU A 21 -3.48 1.66 0.16
CA LEU A 21 -2.82 0.77 -0.78
C LEU A 21 -3.83 -0.03 -1.61
N LEU A 22 -4.86 -0.60 -0.97
CA LEU A 22 -5.86 -1.43 -1.64
C LEU A 22 -6.79 -0.63 -2.56
N ALA A 23 -6.94 0.67 -2.31
CA ALA A 23 -7.71 1.55 -3.17
C ALA A 23 -7.02 1.84 -4.52
N GLN A 24 -5.75 1.49 -4.67
CA GLN A 24 -4.97 1.66 -5.88
C GLN A 24 -4.77 0.31 -6.57
N GLU A 25 -5.39 0.09 -7.74
CA GLU A 25 -5.44 -1.22 -8.39
C GLU A 25 -4.05 -1.84 -8.63
N GLU A 26 -3.10 -1.07 -9.17
CA GLU A 26 -1.74 -1.55 -9.44
C GLU A 26 -0.96 -1.92 -8.17
N LEU A 27 -1.03 -1.09 -7.13
CA LEU A 27 -0.34 -1.36 -5.85
C LEU A 27 -1.02 -2.50 -5.09
N ALA A 28 -2.35 -2.54 -5.09
CA ALA A 28 -3.15 -3.58 -4.46
C ALA A 28 -2.80 -4.96 -5.03
N GLN A 29 -2.71 -5.06 -6.36
CA GLN A 29 -2.34 -6.29 -7.02
C GLN A 29 -0.91 -6.71 -6.66
N ALA A 30 0.07 -5.81 -6.81
CA ALA A 30 1.47 -6.12 -6.51
C ALA A 30 1.69 -6.52 -5.04
N TYR A 31 1.01 -5.85 -4.11
CA TYR A 31 1.03 -6.20 -2.70
C TYR A 31 0.40 -7.57 -2.42
N GLN A 32 -0.78 -7.86 -2.96
CA GLN A 32 -1.44 -9.15 -2.75
C GLN A 32 -0.62 -10.31 -3.30
N GLU A 33 0.01 -10.13 -4.47
CA GLU A 33 0.91 -11.12 -5.05
C GLU A 33 2.15 -11.35 -4.16
N GLU A 34 2.77 -10.28 -3.65
CA GLU A 34 3.94 -10.41 -2.78
C GLU A 34 3.60 -11.03 -1.42
N MET A 35 2.47 -10.64 -0.82
CA MET A 35 2.01 -11.21 0.46
C MET A 35 1.64 -12.69 0.31
N ALA A 36 0.98 -13.06 -0.79
CA ALA A 36 0.69 -14.47 -1.10
C ALA A 36 1.99 -15.27 -1.31
N ALA A 37 2.97 -14.73 -2.03
CA ALA A 37 4.27 -15.37 -2.23
C ALA A 37 5.05 -15.53 -0.92
N LYS A 38 4.96 -14.55 -0.02
CA LYS A 38 5.61 -14.56 1.30
C LYS A 38 4.82 -15.31 2.38
N GLN A 39 3.60 -15.77 2.08
CA GLN A 39 2.64 -16.32 3.05
C GLN A 39 2.45 -15.42 4.27
N GLN A 40 2.44 -14.11 4.03
CA GLN A 40 2.38 -13.08 5.06
C GLN A 40 0.94 -12.57 5.18
N GLU A 41 0.49 -12.31 6.40
CA GLU A 41 -0.86 -11.78 6.63
C GLU A 41 -0.98 -10.34 6.13
N THR A 42 -2.07 -10.04 5.43
CA THR A 42 -2.37 -8.67 4.98
C THR A 42 -2.93 -7.87 6.15
N ASN A 43 -2.16 -6.88 6.59
CA ASN A 43 -2.56 -5.97 7.65
C ASN A 43 -1.94 -4.59 7.44
N ASN A 44 -2.27 -3.63 8.29
CA ASN A 44 -1.75 -2.26 8.16
C ASN A 44 -0.23 -2.17 8.29
N GLN A 45 0.36 -2.97 9.18
CA GLN A 45 1.80 -2.97 9.40
C GLN A 45 2.54 -3.47 8.15
N THR A 46 2.08 -4.58 7.58
CA THR A 46 2.66 -5.19 6.38
C THR A 46 2.45 -4.36 5.12
N ALA A 47 1.29 -3.71 4.97
CA ALA A 47 1.05 -2.75 3.89
C ALA A 47 2.03 -1.58 3.95
N ARG A 48 2.25 -1.01 5.14
CA ARG A 48 3.19 0.09 5.34
C ARG A 48 4.64 -0.32 5.05
N GLU A 49 5.07 -1.47 5.57
CA GLU A 49 6.41 -2.01 5.29
C GLU A 49 6.62 -2.27 3.79
N TRP A 50 5.60 -2.82 3.12
CA TRP A 50 5.65 -3.05 1.69
C TRP A 50 5.71 -1.75 0.88
N LEU A 51 4.92 -0.73 1.25
CA LEU A 51 4.97 0.59 0.61
C LEU A 51 6.38 1.20 0.70
N LEU A 52 6.99 1.18 1.89
CA LEU A 52 8.34 1.70 2.10
C LEU A 52 9.38 0.94 1.24
N ASP A 53 9.24 -0.37 1.14
CA ASP A 53 10.15 -1.20 0.32
C ASP A 53 9.92 -0.96 -1.19
N TYR A 54 8.67 -0.84 -1.62
CA TYR A 54 8.28 -0.52 -2.98
C TYR A 54 8.79 0.86 -3.41
N GLU A 55 8.68 1.87 -2.55
CA GLU A 55 9.25 3.20 -2.77
C GLU A 55 10.78 3.13 -2.91
N ASN A 56 11.46 2.39 -2.03
CA ASN A 56 12.91 2.20 -2.13
C ASN A 56 13.33 1.47 -3.42
N ARG A 57 12.55 0.49 -3.90
CA ARG A 57 12.86 -0.24 -5.14
C ARG A 57 12.66 0.63 -6.40
N ASN A 58 11.68 1.53 -6.40
CA ASN A 58 11.32 2.32 -7.58
C ASN A 58 11.97 3.72 -7.65
N LEU A 59 12.38 4.31 -6.51
CA LEU A 59 12.99 5.65 -6.48
C LEU A 59 14.52 5.66 -6.64
N TYR A 60 15.20 4.51 -6.50
CA TYR A 60 16.66 4.41 -6.61
C TYR A 60 17.15 3.69 -7.89
N GLN A 61 16.34 3.62 -8.94
CA GLN A 61 16.78 3.19 -10.27
C GLN A 61 17.32 4.35 -11.10
#